data_AF-A0A7X4K8N8-F1
#
_entry.id   AF-A0A7X4K8N8-F1
#
_cell.length_a   1.000
_cell.length_b   1.000
_cell.length_c   1.000
_cell.angle_alpha   90.00
_cell.angle_beta   90.00
_cell.angle_gamma   90.00
#
_symmetry.space_group_name_H-M   'P 1'
#
loop_
_entity.id
_entity.type
_entity.pdbx_description
1 polymer ?
#
loop_
_entity_poly.entity_id
_entity_poly.type
_entity_poly.pdbx_seq_one_letter_code
_entity_poly.pdbx_strand_id
1 'polypeptide(L)'
;MHLAADLYAVPAAPENSESPQLTPTQLKVLRCVRSGLLNKQIAFELGMAEATVKVHMTALMRKLNVRNRTQAAIAADRLGRLASL
;
A
#
# COMPACT_ATOMS: atom_id res chain seq x y z
N MET A 1 3.78 -31.87 31.08
CA MET A 1 2.98 -30.65 30.85
C MET A 1 3.82 -29.63 30.08
N HIS A 2 4.09 -29.90 28.80
CA HIS A 2 4.81 -28.99 27.91
C HIS A 2 3.82 -28.54 26.84
N LEU A 3 3.27 -27.34 26.98
CA LEU A 3 2.33 -26.76 26.01
C LEU A 3 2.64 -25.26 25.89
N ALA A 4 3.54 -24.91 24.96
CA ALA A 4 3.72 -23.55 24.44
C ALA A 4 4.71 -23.57 23.27
N ALA A 5 4.33 -24.16 22.14
CA ALA A 5 5.08 -24.00 20.88
C ALA A 5 4.25 -23.36 19.75
N ASP A 6 2.97 -23.04 19.98
CA ASP A 6 2.08 -22.55 18.94
C ASP A 6 2.01 -21.01 18.82
N LEU A 7 2.84 -20.25 19.54
CA LEU A 7 2.73 -18.77 19.56
C LEU A 7 3.45 -18.02 18.41
N TYR A 8 4.13 -18.72 17.48
CA TYR A 8 4.84 -18.06 16.37
C TYR A 8 4.71 -18.77 15.03
N ALA A 9 3.61 -19.49 14.79
CA ALA A 9 3.27 -19.82 13.40
C ALA A 9 2.84 -18.53 12.69
N VAL A 10 3.77 -17.87 12.01
CA VAL A 10 3.43 -16.88 10.99
C VAL A 10 2.67 -17.67 9.92
N PRO A 11 1.36 -17.45 9.72
CA PRO A 11 0.69 -18.09 8.60
C PRO A 11 1.41 -17.62 7.34
N ALA A 12 2.00 -18.57 6.62
CA ALA A 12 2.55 -18.32 5.30
C ALA A 12 1.45 -17.63 4.50
N ALA A 13 1.70 -16.39 4.08
CA ALA A 13 0.73 -15.62 3.33
C ALA A 13 0.34 -16.44 2.08
N PRO A 14 -0.97 -16.51 1.73
CA PRO A 14 -1.42 -17.36 0.64
C PRO A 14 -0.68 -16.98 -0.64
N GLU A 15 -0.08 -18.00 -1.25
CA GLU A 15 0.76 -18.01 -2.44
C GLU A 15 0.04 -17.63 -3.76
N ASN A 16 -1.04 -16.84 -3.68
CA ASN A 16 -1.57 -16.13 -4.84
C ASN A 16 -0.85 -14.79 -4.98
N SER A 17 0.34 -14.87 -5.57
CA SER A 17 1.22 -13.72 -5.87
C SER A 17 0.70 -12.88 -7.05
N GLU A 18 -0.60 -12.61 -7.12
CA GLU A 18 -1.11 -11.61 -8.05
C GLU A 18 -0.73 -10.24 -7.51
N SER A 19 0.27 -9.62 -8.14
CA SER A 19 0.61 -8.23 -7.86
C SER A 19 -0.68 -7.39 -7.96
N PRO A 20 -1.02 -6.59 -6.93
CA PRO A 20 -2.25 -5.82 -6.94
C PRO A 20 -2.30 -4.97 -8.20
N GLN A 21 -3.30 -5.17 -9.05
CA GLN A 21 -3.45 -4.43 -10.30
C GLN A 21 -3.85 -2.99 -10.01
N LEU A 22 -2.87 -2.14 -9.73
CA LEU A 22 -3.06 -0.71 -9.50
C LEU A 22 -3.21 0.01 -10.84
N THR A 23 -4.13 0.98 -10.91
CA THR A 23 -4.20 1.86 -12.07
C THR A 23 -2.95 2.76 -12.12
N PRO A 24 -2.60 3.34 -13.28
CA PRO A 24 -1.47 4.25 -13.39
C PRO A 24 -1.52 5.42 -12.38
N THR A 25 -2.71 5.98 -12.15
CA THR A 25 -2.91 7.04 -11.14
C THR A 25 -2.73 6.53 -9.72
N GLN A 26 -3.23 5.33 -9.40
CA GLN A 26 -3.01 4.71 -8.08
C GLN A 26 -1.52 4.46 -7.82
N LEU A 27 -0.76 4.06 -8.83
CA LEU A 27 0.68 3.87 -8.73
C LEU A 27 1.43 5.20 -8.50
N LYS A 28 1.01 6.29 -9.16
CA LYS A 28 1.54 7.64 -8.89
C LYS A 28 1.26 8.06 -7.44
N VAL A 29 0.02 7.91 -6.98
CA VAL A 29 -0.37 8.19 -5.59
C VAL A 29 0.46 7.35 -4.61
N LEU A 30 0.63 6.05 -4.87
CA LEU A 30 1.42 5.15 -4.02
C LEU A 30 2.88 5.61 -3.88
N ARG A 31 3.50 6.06 -4.97
CA ARG A 31 4.87 6.60 -4.94
C ARG A 31 4.97 7.84 -4.08
N CYS A 32 4.01 8.76 -4.17
CA CYS A 32 3.98 9.93 -3.30
C CYS A 32 3.74 9.56 -1.82
N VAL A 33 2.92 8.55 -1.57
CA VAL A 33 2.68 8.02 -0.22
C VAL A 33 3.96 7.43 0.37
N ARG A 34 4.71 6.65 -0.41
CA ARG A 34 6.03 6.12 -0.06
C ARG A 34 6.99 7.23 0.35
N SER A 35 6.97 8.35 -0.37
CA SER A 35 7.77 9.55 -0.07
C SER A 35 7.24 10.38 1.11
N GLY A 36 6.19 9.93 1.81
CA GLY A 36 5.66 10.62 2.99
C GLY A 36 4.75 11.81 2.70
N LEU A 37 4.40 12.09 1.43
CA LEU A 37 3.65 13.31 1.06
C LEU A 37 2.19 13.31 1.55
N LEU A 38 1.75 14.38 2.19
CA LEU A 38 0.36 14.58 2.61
C LEU A 38 -0.59 14.67 1.41
N ASN A 39 -1.88 14.33 1.58
CA ASN A 39 -2.84 14.34 0.46
C ASN A 39 -2.89 15.69 -0.28
N LYS A 40 -2.74 16.82 0.42
CA LYS A 40 -2.67 18.15 -0.18
C LYS A 40 -1.43 18.34 -1.06
N GLN A 41 -0.29 17.79 -0.64
CA GLN A 41 0.94 17.79 -1.44
C GLN A 41 0.79 16.87 -2.65
N ILE A 42 0.24 15.66 -2.48
CA ILE A 42 -0.03 14.73 -3.61
C ILE A 42 -0.96 15.39 -4.64
N ALA A 43 -2.00 16.08 -4.18
CA ALA A 43 -2.92 16.83 -5.02
C ALA A 43 -2.18 17.88 -5.88
N PHE A 44 -1.31 18.65 -5.25
CA PHE A 44 -0.45 19.63 -5.93
C PHE A 44 0.47 18.97 -6.95
N GLU A 45 1.22 17.93 -6.55
CA GLU A 45 2.18 17.22 -7.41
C GLU A 45 1.53 16.56 -8.64
N LEU A 46 0.30 16.05 -8.49
CA LEU A 46 -0.40 15.31 -9.54
C LEU A 46 -1.44 16.15 -10.28
N GLY A 47 -1.57 17.43 -9.97
CA GLY A 47 -2.52 18.34 -10.61
C GLY A 47 -3.99 17.92 -10.43
N MET A 48 -4.35 17.41 -9.25
CA MET A 48 -5.71 16.95 -8.95
C MET A 48 -6.25 17.49 -7.63
N ALA A 49 -7.56 17.43 -7.41
CA ALA A 49 -8.17 17.86 -6.15
C ALA A 49 -7.79 16.91 -4.98
N GLU A 50 -7.66 17.45 -3.76
CA GLU A 50 -7.36 16.65 -2.56
C GLU A 50 -8.43 15.57 -2.29
N ALA A 51 -9.70 15.88 -2.56
CA ALA A 51 -10.78 14.90 -2.47
C ALA A 51 -10.55 13.70 -3.42
N THR A 52 -10.04 13.94 -4.63
CA THR A 52 -9.69 12.89 -5.59
C THR A 52 -8.54 12.01 -5.07
N VAL A 53 -7.53 12.61 -4.43
CA VAL A 53 -6.46 11.86 -3.75
C VAL A 53 -7.05 10.92 -2.69
N LYS A 54 -8.01 11.40 -1.87
CA LYS A 54 -8.66 10.58 -0.84
C LYS A 54 -9.41 9.39 -1.43
N VAL A 55 -10.09 9.56 -2.56
CA VAL A 55 -10.76 8.47 -3.28
C VAL A 55 -9.74 7.43 -3.75
N HIS A 56 -8.65 7.88 -4.39
CA HIS A 56 -7.57 6.97 -4.80
C HIS A 56 -6.93 6.25 -3.62
N MET A 57 -6.72 6.93 -2.50
CA MET A 57 -6.15 6.36 -1.28
C MET A 57 -7.05 5.24 -0.71
N THR A 58 -8.36 5.46 -0.64
CA THR A 58 -9.32 4.43 -0.20
C THR A 58 -9.30 3.21 -1.12
N ALA A 59 -9.35 3.43 -2.43
CA ALA A 59 -9.31 2.33 -3.40
C ALA A 59 -7.98 1.57 -3.38
N LEU A 60 -6.87 2.31 -3.18
CA LEU A 60 -5.53 1.75 -3.07
C LEU A 60 -5.39 0.88 -1.81
N MET A 61 -5.82 1.36 -0.64
CA MET A 61 -5.76 0.58 0.60
C MET A 61 -6.58 -0.72 0.50
N ARG A 62 -7.74 -0.68 -0.16
CA ARG A 62 -8.54 -1.88 -0.47
C ARG A 62 -7.77 -2.88 -1.35
N LYS A 63 -7.16 -2.41 -2.44
CA LYS A 63 -6.38 -3.27 -3.37
C LYS A 63 -5.13 -3.85 -2.72
N LEU A 64 -4.49 -3.12 -1.81
CA LEU A 64 -3.32 -3.58 -1.06
C LEU A 64 -3.67 -4.41 0.17
N ASN A 65 -4.96 -4.57 0.50
CA ASN A 65 -5.46 -5.21 1.72
C ASN A 65 -4.83 -4.63 3.01
N VAL A 66 -4.75 -3.30 3.09
CA VAL A 66 -4.23 -2.56 4.26
C VAL A 66 -5.29 -1.65 4.86
N ARG A 67 -5.11 -1.32 6.14
CA ARG A 67 -6.10 -0.56 6.92
C ARG A 67 -5.75 0.91 7.08
N ASN A 68 -4.50 1.28 6.88
CA ASN A 68 -4.07 2.66 7.05
C ASN A 68 -2.93 3.06 6.11
N ARG A 69 -2.66 4.36 6.08
CA ARG A 69 -1.63 4.99 5.26
C ARG A 69 -0.23 4.45 5.53
N THR A 70 0.12 4.24 6.80
CA THR A 70 1.44 3.72 7.18
C THR A 70 1.66 2.33 6.60
N GLN A 71 0.65 1.46 6.70
CA GLN A 71 0.68 0.14 6.07
C GLN A 71 0.75 0.23 4.54
N ALA A 72 0.07 1.19 3.91
CA ALA A 72 0.18 1.44 2.47
C ALA A 72 1.60 1.86 2.05
N ALA A 73 2.27 2.71 2.84
CA ALA A 73 3.66 3.10 2.60
C ALA A 73 4.62 1.90 2.71
N ILE A 74 4.47 1.07 3.76
CA ILE A 74 5.25 -0.16 3.93
C ILE A 74 5.01 -1.15 2.78
N ALA A 75 3.76 -1.27 2.31
CA ALA A 75 3.43 -2.11 1.16
C ALA A 75 4.08 -1.58 -0.14
N ALA A 76 4.17 -0.26 -0.31
CA ALA A 76 4.86 0.36 -1.44
C ALA A 76 6.35 -0.03 -1.50
N ASP A 77 7.04 -0.07 -0.37
CA ASP A 77 8.45 -0.48 -0.29
C ASP A 77 8.66 -1.96 -0.62
N ARG A 78 7.69 -2.81 -0.28
CA ARG A 78 7.72 -4.23 -0.68
C ARG A 78 7.53 -4.38 -2.18
N LEU A 79 6.57 -3.65 -2.77
CA LEU A 79 6.29 -3.68 -4.20
C LEU A 79 7.46 -3.09 -5.03
N GLY A 80 8.07 -2.00 -4.58
CA GLY A 80 9.22 -1.38 -5.27
C GLY A 80 10.52 -2.20 -5.23
N ARG A 81 10.62 -3.20 -4.33
CA ARG A 81 11.71 -4.19 -4.34
C ARG A 81 11.45 -5.33 -5.33
N LEU A 82 10.20 -5.60 -5.68
CA LEU A 82 9.79 -6.67 -6.61
C LEU A 82 9.68 -6.16 -8.05
N ALA A 83 9.29 -4.91 -8.22
CA ALA A 83 9.25 -4.21 -9.48
C ALA A 83 10.17 -3.00 -9.34
N SER A 84 11.28 -2.96 -10.07
CA SER A 84 12.21 -1.81 -10.11
C SER A 84 11.46 -0.55 -10.58
N LEU A 85 10.81 0.17 -9.65
CA LEU A 85 9.85 1.26 -9.86
C LEU A 85 10.36 2.63 -9.36
#